data_AF-A0A9Q9FAL0-F1
#
_entry.id   AF-A0A9Q9FAL0-F1
#
_cell.length_a   1.000
_cell.length_b   1.000
_cell.length_c   1.000
_cell.angle_alpha   90.00
_cell.angle_beta   90.00
_cell.angle_gamma   90.00
#
_symmetry.space_group_name_H-M   'P 1'
#
loop_
_entity.id
_entity.type
_entity.pdbx_description
1 polymer ?
#
loop_
_entity_poly.entity_id
_entity_poly.type
_entity_poly.pdbx_seq_one_letter_code
_entity_poly.pdbx_strand_id
1 'polypeptide(L)'
;MTRKTMCIQIPRDPRVDGISFITAMPEAMAEKIEGQKWKEIMSGLNGIFHEFESPSIASFIKTVSIVPLLVGTPRNVYTRVEEYLSEANKRLERHGIRIIHPGNHQYVELEVEICRDE
;
A
#
# COMPACT_ATOMS: atom_id res chain seq x y z
N MET A 1 24.06 19.16 5.61
CA MET A 1 22.89 19.56 4.78
C MET A 1 21.72 18.72 5.25
N THR A 2 20.74 19.34 5.92
CA THR A 2 19.50 18.68 6.34
C THR A 2 18.60 18.51 5.12
N ARG A 3 18.44 17.26 4.64
CA ARG A 3 17.44 16.97 3.61
C ARG A 3 16.06 17.30 4.17
N LYS A 4 15.30 18.17 3.49
CA LYS A 4 13.94 18.49 3.88
C LYS A 4 13.01 17.43 3.28
N THR A 5 12.37 16.66 4.14
CA THR A 5 11.35 15.68 3.73
C THR A 5 9.97 16.33 3.80
N MET A 6 9.17 16.15 2.76
CA MET A 6 7.76 16.47 2.75
C MET A 6 6.96 15.17 2.79
N CYS A 7 5.99 15.07 3.68
CA CYS A 7 5.07 13.94 3.73
C CYS A 7 3.75 14.30 3.03
N ILE A 8 3.22 13.36 2.26
CA ILE A 8 1.90 13.44 1.64
C ILE A 8 1.09 12.24 2.12
N GLN A 9 -0.18 12.47 2.47
CA GLN A 9 -1.13 11.41 2.77
C GLN A 9 -2.03 11.18 1.56
N ILE A 10 -2.14 9.92 1.15
CA ILE A 10 -3.08 9.46 0.13
C ILE A 10 -4.21 8.74 0.87
N PRO A 11 -5.45 9.23 0.77
CA PRO A 11 -6.56 8.61 1.48
C PRO A 11 -6.94 7.27 0.85
N ARG A 12 -7.61 6.45 1.66
CA ARG A 12 -8.35 5.28 1.17
C ARG A 12 -9.38 5.70 0.12
N ASP A 13 -9.58 4.88 -0.90
CA ASP A 13 -10.61 5.06 -1.92
C ASP A 13 -11.98 4.68 -1.35
N PRO A 14 -12.91 5.63 -1.14
CA PRO A 14 -14.22 5.34 -0.57
C PRO A 14 -15.17 4.65 -1.57
N ARG A 15 -14.78 4.51 -2.84
CA ARG A 15 -15.62 3.93 -3.90
C ARG A 15 -15.53 2.41 -3.97
N VAL A 16 -14.57 1.82 -3.25
CA VAL A 16 -14.29 0.39 -3.26
C VAL A 16 -14.59 -0.16 -1.88
N ASP A 17 -15.35 -1.27 -1.84
CA ASP A 17 -15.52 -2.03 -0.62
C ASP A 17 -14.19 -2.70 -0.28
N GLY A 18 -13.60 -2.32 0.86
CA GLY A 18 -12.32 -2.88 1.31
C GLY A 18 -11.11 -1.94 1.23
N ILE A 19 -9.92 -2.41 1.63
CA ILE A 19 -8.70 -1.60 1.74
C ILE A 19 -8.16 -1.34 0.34
N SER A 20 -8.26 -0.09 -0.11
CA SER A 20 -7.74 0.37 -1.39
C SER A 20 -7.41 1.85 -1.28
N PHE A 21 -6.34 2.32 -1.90
CA PHE A 21 -5.94 3.73 -1.89
C PHE A 21 -6.16 4.40 -3.24
N ILE A 22 -6.40 5.71 -3.22
CA ILE A 22 -6.54 6.49 -4.46
C ILE A 22 -5.27 6.36 -5.30
N THR A 23 -5.44 6.03 -6.58
CA THR A 23 -4.31 5.83 -7.52
C THR A 23 -3.88 7.10 -8.25
N ALA A 24 -4.63 8.19 -8.10
CA ALA A 24 -4.27 9.49 -8.67
C ALA A 24 -2.93 9.96 -8.09
N MET A 25 -2.06 10.49 -8.95
CA MET A 25 -0.74 10.97 -8.54
C MET A 25 -0.89 12.31 -7.81
N PRO A 26 -0.28 12.46 -6.61
CA PRO A 26 -0.18 13.77 -5.96
C PRO A 26 0.60 14.76 -6.84
N GLU A 27 0.13 16.00 -6.93
CA GLU A 27 0.74 17.04 -7.79
C GLU A 27 2.24 17.23 -7.49
N ALA A 28 2.61 17.17 -6.21
CA ALA A 28 4.00 17.34 -5.79
C ALA A 28 4.93 16.15 -6.16
N MET A 29 4.39 15.08 -6.74
CA MET A 29 5.15 13.96 -7.32
C MET A 29 5.26 14.03 -8.84
N ALA A 30 4.51 14.91 -9.51
CA ALA A 30 4.36 14.91 -10.96
C ALA A 30 5.68 15.10 -11.73
N GLU A 31 6.62 15.83 -11.16
CA GLU A 31 7.94 16.08 -11.75
C GLU A 31 9.00 15.05 -11.32
N LYS A 32 8.68 14.15 -10.38
CA LYS A 32 9.62 13.17 -9.83
C LYS A 32 9.47 11.79 -10.44
N ILE A 33 8.25 11.38 -10.78
CA ILE A 33 7.97 10.06 -11.35
C ILE A 33 6.88 10.15 -12.42
N GLU A 34 7.00 9.32 -13.46
CA GLU A 34 5.96 9.18 -14.47
C GLU A 34 4.65 8.68 -13.86
N GLY A 35 3.54 9.33 -14.17
CA GLY A 35 2.22 8.97 -13.64
C GLY A 35 1.82 7.51 -13.90
N GLN A 36 2.27 6.92 -15.02
CA GLN A 36 2.04 5.51 -15.32
C GLN A 36 2.75 4.58 -14.32
N LYS A 37 4.00 4.86 -13.96
CA LYS A 37 4.75 4.08 -12.97
C LYS A 37 4.14 4.21 -11.58
N TRP A 38 3.70 5.41 -11.23
CA TRP A 38 2.95 5.64 -9.99
C TRP A 38 1.68 4.79 -9.94
N LYS A 39 0.89 4.82 -11.00
CA LYS A 39 -0.35 4.04 -11.12
C LYS A 39 -0.10 2.54 -11.00
N GLU A 40 0.97 2.03 -11.60
CA GLU A 40 1.38 0.62 -11.49
C GLU A 40 1.71 0.24 -10.05
N ILE A 41 2.47 1.09 -9.34
CA ILE A 41 2.82 0.86 -7.92
C ILE A 41 1.56 0.84 -7.05
N MET A 42 0.67 1.83 -7.21
CA MET A 42 -0.55 1.90 -6.42
C MET A 42 -1.52 0.75 -6.75
N SER A 43 -1.62 0.37 -8.02
CA SER A 43 -2.48 -0.75 -8.43
C SER A 43 -1.95 -2.09 -7.91
N GLY A 44 -0.63 -2.30 -7.91
CA GLY A 44 -0.03 -3.49 -7.32
C GLY A 44 -0.25 -3.58 -5.81
N LEU A 45 -0.09 -2.44 -5.10
CA LEU A 45 -0.40 -2.37 -3.67
C LEU A 45 -1.88 -2.68 -3.39
N ASN A 46 -2.81 -2.06 -4.12
CA ASN A 46 -4.24 -2.33 -3.99
C ASN A 46 -4.60 -3.79 -4.35
N GLY A 47 -3.88 -4.40 -5.29
CA GLY A 47 -4.05 -5.81 -5.65
C GLY A 47 -3.79 -6.76 -4.48
N ILE A 48 -2.78 -6.48 -3.65
CA ILE A 48 -2.45 -7.29 -2.46
C ILE A 48 -3.63 -7.29 -1.47
N PHE A 49 -4.27 -6.14 -1.28
CA PHE A 49 -5.43 -6.03 -0.39
C PHE A 49 -6.66 -6.73 -0.98
N HIS A 50 -6.91 -6.56 -2.27
CA HIS A 50 -8.03 -7.21 -2.95
C HIS A 50 -7.94 -8.75 -2.91
N GLU A 51 -6.74 -9.32 -3.06
CA GLU A 51 -6.52 -10.78 -2.93
C GLU A 51 -6.88 -11.30 -1.53
N PHE A 52 -6.72 -10.48 -0.50
CA PHE A 52 -7.03 -10.87 0.88
C PHE A 52 -8.53 -10.76 1.19
N GLU A 53 -9.21 -9.76 0.64
CA GLU A 53 -10.64 -9.53 0.85
C GLU A 53 -11.51 -10.41 -0.04
N SER A 54 -10.97 -10.88 -1.16
CA SER A 54 -11.60 -11.91 -1.98
C SER A 54 -11.74 -13.19 -1.13
N PRO A 55 -12.93 -13.80 -1.02
CA PRO A 55 -13.08 -15.09 -0.39
C PRO A 55 -12.37 -16.13 -1.26
N SER A 56 -11.06 -16.28 -1.04
CA SER A 56 -10.28 -17.35 -1.65
C SER A 56 -10.97 -18.67 -1.29
N ILE A 57 -10.91 -19.64 -2.20
CA ILE A 57 -11.46 -21.01 -2.06
C ILE A 57 -11.12 -21.66 -0.69
N ALA A 58 -10.07 -21.18 -0.01
CA ALA A 58 -9.73 -21.54 1.36
C ALA A 58 -10.81 -21.18 2.42
N SER A 59 -11.55 -20.08 2.26
CA SER A 59 -12.70 -19.75 3.12
C SER A 59 -13.83 -20.76 2.95
N PHE A 60 -14.07 -21.27 1.73
CA PHE A 60 -15.09 -22.29 1.49
C PHE A 60 -14.73 -23.62 2.18
N ILE A 61 -13.45 -24.04 2.14
CA ILE A 61 -12.96 -25.22 2.87
C ILE A 61 -13.06 -25.03 4.39
N LYS A 62 -12.83 -23.80 4.90
CA LYS A 62 -13.00 -23.47 6.33
C LYS A 62 -14.46 -23.43 6.77
N THR A 63 -15.39 -22.97 5.94
CA THR A 63 -16.82 -22.96 6.26
C THR A 63 -17.40 -24.37 6.37
N VAL A 64 -16.87 -25.34 5.60
CA VAL A 64 -17.28 -26.76 5.71
C VAL A 64 -16.63 -27.44 6.92
N SER A 65 -15.51 -26.93 7.42
CA SER A 65 -14.79 -27.48 8.57
C SER A 65 -15.13 -26.70 9.84
N ILE A 66 -16.17 -27.12 10.55
CA ILE A 66 -16.54 -26.62 11.88
C ILE A 66 -15.37 -26.84 12.84
N VAL A 67 -14.47 -25.86 12.95
CA VAL A 67 -13.40 -25.81 13.95
C VAL A 67 -13.34 -24.38 14.46
N PRO A 68 -13.43 -24.15 15.80
CA PRO A 68 -13.27 -22.83 16.39
C PRO A 68 -11.78 -22.48 16.42
N LEU A 69 -11.20 -22.22 15.25
CA LEU A 69 -9.82 -21.82 15.12
C LEU A 69 -9.75 -20.30 15.33
N LEU A 70 -9.30 -19.93 16.52
CA LEU A 70 -8.64 -18.66 16.89
C LEU A 70 -8.53 -17.64 15.75
N VAL A 71 -9.31 -16.56 15.87
CA VAL A 71 -9.30 -15.38 14.99
C VAL A 71 -7.92 -14.71 15.06
N GLY A 72 -6.99 -15.22 14.26
CA GLY A 72 -5.73 -14.54 13.94
C GLY A 72 -5.89 -13.79 12.62
N THR A 73 -6.17 -12.49 12.67
CA THR A 73 -5.92 -11.59 11.54
C THR A 73 -4.39 -11.33 11.42
N PRO A 74 -3.87 -10.82 10.29
CA PRO A 74 -3.41 -11.57 9.14
C PRO A 74 -1.91 -11.33 8.94
N ARG A 75 -1.04 -12.07 9.65
CA ARG A 75 0.43 -11.96 9.50
C ARG A 75 0.90 -11.95 8.02
N ASN A 76 0.14 -12.60 7.14
CA ASN A 76 0.43 -12.67 5.70
C ASN A 76 0.30 -11.31 4.98
N VAL A 77 -0.73 -10.50 5.27
CA VAL A 77 -0.96 -9.24 4.53
C VAL A 77 0.10 -8.20 4.87
N TYR A 78 0.39 -8.02 6.17
CA TYR A 78 1.44 -7.09 6.60
C TYR A 78 2.78 -7.45 5.94
N THR A 79 3.18 -8.73 5.99
CA THR A 79 4.44 -9.18 5.36
C THR A 79 4.43 -8.97 3.85
N ARG A 80 3.34 -9.30 3.15
CA ARG A 80 3.24 -9.09 1.69
C ARG A 80 3.33 -7.62 1.30
N VAL A 81 2.69 -6.74 2.07
CA VAL A 81 2.76 -5.29 1.86
C VAL A 81 4.19 -4.80 2.12
N GLU A 82 4.82 -5.24 3.21
CA GLU A 82 6.22 -4.91 3.51
C GLU A 82 7.18 -5.36 2.40
N GLU A 83 7.05 -6.60 1.92
CA GLU A 83 7.85 -7.13 0.80
C GLU A 83 7.65 -6.33 -0.49
N TYR A 84 6.40 -6.02 -0.82
CA TYR A 84 6.05 -5.23 -1.99
C TYR A 84 6.62 -3.82 -1.90
N LEU A 85 6.43 -3.14 -0.76
CA LEU A 85 6.93 -1.79 -0.54
C LEU A 85 8.46 -1.77 -0.47
N SER A 86 9.12 -2.81 0.03
CA SER A 86 10.58 -2.92 0.01
C SER A 86 11.12 -2.85 -1.43
N GLU A 87 10.51 -3.60 -2.34
CA GLU A 87 10.91 -3.60 -3.75
C GLU A 87 10.51 -2.30 -4.46
N ALA A 88 9.30 -1.79 -4.22
CA ALA A 88 8.85 -0.52 -4.79
C ALA A 88 9.73 0.65 -4.33
N ASN A 89 10.07 0.71 -3.04
CA ASN A 89 10.87 1.78 -2.46
C ASN A 89 12.31 1.81 -2.98
N LYS A 90 12.93 0.66 -3.29
CA LYS A 90 14.23 0.64 -3.98
C LYS A 90 14.17 1.35 -5.35
N ARG A 91 13.06 1.20 -6.06
CA ARG A 91 12.84 1.84 -7.37
C ARG A 91 12.51 3.33 -7.23
N LEU A 92 11.83 3.71 -6.14
CA LEU A 92 11.44 5.08 -5.83
C LEU A 92 12.57 5.91 -5.20
N GLU A 93 13.56 5.26 -4.59
CA GLU A 93 14.69 5.92 -3.91
C GLU A 93 15.44 6.87 -4.85
N ARG A 94 15.67 6.49 -6.11
CA ARG A 94 16.31 7.34 -7.13
C ARG A 94 15.52 8.61 -7.46
N HIS A 95 14.24 8.65 -7.12
CA HIS A 95 13.35 9.80 -7.29
C HIS A 95 13.18 10.60 -5.98
N GLY A 96 13.84 10.16 -4.91
CA GLY A 96 13.71 10.72 -3.57
C GLY A 96 12.30 10.50 -3.00
N ILE A 97 11.66 9.37 -3.34
CA ILE A 97 10.31 9.02 -2.88
C ILE A 97 10.39 7.76 -2.03
N ARG A 98 9.61 7.70 -0.95
CA ARG A 98 9.43 6.50 -0.15
C ARG A 98 7.98 6.39 0.31
N ILE A 99 7.38 5.23 0.09
CA ILE A 99 6.05 4.90 0.59
C ILE A 99 6.21 4.22 1.95
N ILE A 100 5.50 4.73 2.95
CA ILE A 100 5.49 4.20 4.31
C ILE A 100 4.44 3.11 4.42
N HIS A 101 4.74 2.09 5.22
CA HIS A 101 3.84 0.96 5.40
C HIS A 101 2.47 1.44 5.95
N PRO A 102 1.35 1.20 5.24
CA PRO A 102 0.03 1.72 5.62
C PRO A 102 -0.50 1.15 6.94
N GLY A 103 0.04 0.01 7.38
CA GLY A 103 -0.23 -0.53 8.72
C GLY A 103 0.13 0.40 9.87
N ASN A 104 1.05 1.35 9.67
CA ASN A 104 1.39 2.38 10.67
C ASN A 104 0.22 3.34 10.92
N HIS A 105 -0.63 3.52 9.91
CA HIS A 105 -1.82 4.37 9.94
C HIS A 105 -3.11 3.55 9.94
N GLN A 106 -3.04 2.30 10.41
CA GLN A 106 -4.18 1.37 10.46
C GLN A 106 -4.92 1.24 9.12
N TYR A 107 -4.20 1.41 8.00
CA TYR A 107 -4.73 1.35 6.64
C TYR A 107 -5.81 2.40 6.30
N VAL A 108 -5.88 3.49 7.07
CA VAL A 108 -6.78 4.62 6.79
C VAL A 108 -6.21 5.52 5.70
N GLU A 109 -4.89 5.66 5.69
CA GLU A 109 -4.13 6.49 4.76
C GLU A 109 -2.78 5.85 4.42
N LEU A 110 -2.26 6.21 3.25
CA LEU A 110 -0.93 5.84 2.80
C LEU A 110 -0.04 7.08 2.83
N GLU A 111 0.99 7.05 3.66
CA GLU A 111 1.95 8.13 3.74
C GLU A 111 3.08 7.94 2.72
N VAL A 112 3.46 9.02 2.06
CA VAL A 112 4.54 9.09 1.09
C VAL A 112 5.49 10.21 1.49
N GLU A 113 6.74 9.85 1.78
CA GLU A 113 7.83 10.76 2.03
C GLU A 113 8.50 11.17 0.71
N ILE A 114 8.77 12.46 0.56
CA ILE A 114 9.42 13.04 -0.62
C ILE A 114 10.60 13.90 -0.15
N CYS A 115 11.80 13.45 -0.49
CA CYS A 115 13.04 14.22 -0.33
C CYS A 115 13.06 15.38 -1.32
N ARG A 116 13.26 16.59 -0.79
CA ARG A 116 13.59 17.79 -1.58
C ARG A 116 15.09 18.03 -1.49
N ASP A 117 15.73 18.15 -2.65
CA ASP A 117 17.05 18.73 -2.75
C ASP A 117 16.87 20.26 -2.75
N GLU A 118 17.60 20.95 -1.88
CA GLU A 118 17.64 22.43 -1.84
C GLU A 118 18.46 23.00 -2.98
#